data_AF-K1PND0-F1
#
_entry.id   AF-K1PND0-F1
#
_cell.length_a   1.000
_cell.length_b   1.000
_cell.length_c   1.000
_cell.angle_alpha   90.00
_cell.angle_beta   90.00
_cell.angle_gamma   90.00
#
_symmetry.space_group_name_H-M   'P 1'
#
loop_
_entity.id
_entity.type
_entity.pdbx_description
1 polymer ?
#
loop_
_entity_poly.entity_id
_entity_poly.type
_entity_poly.pdbx_seq_one_letter_code
_entity_poly.pdbx_strand_id
1 'polypeptide(L)'
;MVIKLSNPQDGQSVALHLPLFIGDIGCTSSDGSITVSNTSLSNSRPIVWPVINGTFKVLVKLKVGENVIQFIHEAQVLVVTVIRNLPELDYFVRPVYIICCDHDGTFQGPDDEDCSVQSALDRIKLASMLLQTFTAEKMKDHGFGHKTFLLETDQDNEPLCHIFRSQLTLERAHSMSGPELWTHFANELMTSSFPNKNNCKWFSFMSFTRYHLPENTESPRSHSDVLKYTKGHTALGGGGLALFGTGNLHTWAKDVEEIYSRFTDNRKIDRAKFMDDSAYREYYWANYATGLGAALHELGHTFDLAHTPKGIMARGFDDINRFFTVQRNSFKQENKQFSDVCEERNSNGLSQNEAHIFIGNLNSYFNPGEKLDTAKPLVVNLESKFKPIVPFRLKYSMQNYNGTWEDQIITDQIKSEVVNDMHPVNNGGILDSECPKDKCSSYSVTSLHMSNTHSRKTCLQQGLLFQQKLLADGGAHWYRSSAVLLFHHRNSVTSSNGLCLIELRSDPKGEIW
;
A
#
# COMPACT_ATOMS: atom_id res chain seq x y z
N MET A 1 -31.34 13.05 10.61
CA MET A 1 -30.87 12.09 9.60
C MET A 1 -31.25 12.65 8.24
N VAL A 2 -30.30 12.78 7.30
CA VAL A 2 -30.52 13.12 5.88
C VAL A 2 -29.36 12.50 5.12
N ILE A 3 -29.63 11.67 4.10
CA ILE A 3 -28.58 11.15 3.21
C ILE A 3 -27.94 12.31 2.43
N LYS A 4 -26.62 12.42 2.50
CA LYS A 4 -25.81 13.40 1.76
C LYS A 4 -24.68 12.71 1.04
N LEU A 5 -24.41 13.12 -0.20
CA LEU A 5 -23.26 12.63 -0.96
C LEU A 5 -22.14 13.67 -0.93
N SER A 6 -20.90 13.20 -0.73
CA SER A 6 -19.70 14.01 -1.00
C SER A 6 -19.30 13.92 -2.47
N ASN A 7 -19.51 12.76 -3.11
CA ASN A 7 -19.24 12.52 -4.52
C ASN A 7 -19.87 11.19 -5.00
N PRO A 8 -20.09 11.05 -6.32
CA PRO A 8 -20.43 12.12 -7.26
C PRO A 8 -21.61 12.97 -6.80
N GLN A 9 -21.70 14.20 -7.29
CA GLN A 9 -22.84 15.10 -7.04
C GLN A 9 -23.95 14.90 -8.09
N ASP A 10 -25.15 15.40 -7.79
CA ASP A 10 -26.27 15.40 -8.74
C ASP A 10 -25.92 16.21 -10.01
N GLY A 11 -26.29 15.67 -11.17
CA GLY A 11 -25.92 16.19 -12.50
C GLY A 11 -24.44 16.02 -12.88
N GLN A 12 -23.59 15.43 -12.03
CA GLN A 12 -22.16 15.31 -12.32
C GLN A 12 -21.88 14.37 -13.51
N SER A 13 -20.97 14.80 -14.39
CA SER A 13 -20.39 13.94 -15.43
C SER A 13 -19.16 13.18 -14.92
N VAL A 14 -19.06 11.90 -15.26
CA VAL A 14 -17.93 11.01 -14.94
C VAL A 14 -17.52 10.19 -16.18
N ALA A 15 -16.26 9.74 -16.24
CA ALA A 15 -15.78 8.81 -17.28
C ALA A 15 -15.82 7.34 -16.85
N LEU A 16 -15.98 7.09 -15.55
CA LEU A 16 -15.83 5.77 -14.94
C LEU A 16 -17.05 4.87 -15.21
N HIS A 17 -16.78 3.58 -15.42
CA HIS A 17 -17.83 2.56 -15.49
C HIS A 17 -18.40 2.22 -14.09
N LEU A 18 -17.55 2.26 -13.06
CA LEU A 18 -17.87 1.85 -11.69
C LEU A 18 -17.42 2.90 -10.65
N PRO A 19 -17.88 4.17 -10.72
CA PRO A 19 -17.48 5.21 -9.79
C PRO A 19 -17.81 4.88 -8.33
N LEU A 20 -16.94 5.35 -7.44
CA LEU A 20 -17.13 5.27 -5.99
C LEU A 20 -17.99 6.44 -5.50
N PHE A 21 -19.19 6.13 -5.03
CA PHE A 21 -20.03 7.05 -4.29
C PHE A 21 -19.62 7.04 -2.82
N ILE A 22 -19.54 8.22 -2.20
CA ILE A 22 -19.22 8.40 -0.79
C ILE A 22 -20.22 9.40 -0.20
N GLY A 23 -20.65 9.17 1.03
CA GLY A 23 -21.61 10.04 1.70
C GLY A 23 -21.75 9.82 3.20
N ASP A 24 -22.59 10.64 3.80
CA ASP A 24 -22.97 10.61 5.21
C ASP A 24 -24.50 10.63 5.38
N ILE A 25 -24.98 10.32 6.59
CA ILE A 25 -26.42 10.30 6.91
C ILE A 25 -26.78 11.35 7.99
N GLY A 26 -25.89 12.33 8.19
CA GLY A 26 -25.96 13.36 9.22
C GLY A 26 -25.48 12.89 10.60
N CYS A 27 -25.65 13.76 11.61
CA CYS A 27 -25.01 13.67 12.93
C CYS A 27 -25.41 12.49 13.85
N THR A 28 -26.08 11.46 13.33
CA THR A 28 -26.35 10.21 14.05
C THR A 28 -25.23 9.23 13.75
N SER A 29 -24.38 8.94 14.74
CA SER A 29 -23.30 7.93 14.66
C SER A 29 -23.82 6.49 14.71
N SER A 30 -25.03 6.25 14.21
CA SER A 30 -25.65 4.93 14.11
C SER A 30 -25.03 4.16 12.96
N ASP A 31 -24.41 3.02 13.27
CA ASP A 31 -24.09 2.02 12.25
C ASP A 31 -25.40 1.45 11.67
N GLY A 32 -25.39 1.09 10.39
CA GLY A 32 -26.58 0.69 9.65
C GLY A 32 -26.24 0.14 8.27
N SER A 33 -27.18 0.25 7.32
CA SER A 33 -26.97 -0.15 5.93
C SER A 33 -27.68 0.78 4.95
N ILE A 34 -27.02 1.04 3.83
CA ILE A 34 -27.57 1.81 2.72
C ILE A 34 -27.81 0.87 1.54
N THR A 35 -29.03 0.91 1.01
CA THR A 35 -29.42 0.17 -0.20
C THR A 35 -29.32 1.12 -1.38
N VAL A 36 -28.64 0.70 -2.45
CA VAL A 36 -28.37 1.54 -3.62
C VAL A 36 -28.73 0.80 -4.90
N SER A 37 -29.37 1.47 -5.85
CA SER A 37 -29.73 0.89 -7.15
C SER A 37 -29.60 1.92 -8.28
N ASN A 38 -29.13 1.48 -9.45
CA ASN A 38 -29.18 2.27 -10.67
C ASN A 38 -30.48 1.93 -11.42
N THR A 39 -31.50 2.77 -11.29
CA THR A 39 -32.83 2.52 -11.87
C THR A 39 -32.86 2.70 -13.40
N SER A 40 -31.78 3.21 -14.00
CA SER A 40 -31.60 3.30 -15.46
C SER A 40 -31.01 2.03 -16.10
N LEU A 41 -30.71 0.99 -15.31
CA LEU A 41 -30.27 -0.31 -15.79
C LEU A 41 -31.40 -1.35 -15.62
N SER A 42 -31.83 -1.96 -16.72
CA SER A 42 -32.99 -2.88 -16.77
C SER A 42 -32.89 -4.11 -15.85
N ASN A 43 -31.66 -4.51 -15.47
CA ASN A 43 -31.40 -5.67 -14.61
C ASN A 43 -30.57 -5.32 -13.35
N SER A 44 -30.48 -4.03 -12.95
CA SER A 44 -29.74 -3.68 -11.71
C SER A 44 -30.44 -4.27 -10.50
N ARG A 45 -29.73 -5.13 -9.77
CA ARG A 45 -30.11 -5.51 -8.41
C ARG A 45 -29.75 -4.35 -7.47
N PRO A 46 -30.54 -4.09 -6.41
CA PRO A 46 -30.11 -3.21 -5.34
C PRO A 46 -28.94 -3.85 -4.59
N ILE A 47 -27.87 -3.09 -4.38
CA ILE A 47 -26.71 -3.49 -3.58
C ILE A 47 -26.84 -2.90 -2.18
N VAL A 48 -26.45 -3.66 -1.15
CA VAL A 48 -26.52 -3.23 0.25
C VAL A 48 -25.13 -3.13 0.81
N TRP A 49 -24.73 -1.93 1.22
CA TRP A 49 -23.41 -1.62 1.80
C TRP A 49 -23.60 -1.07 3.21
N PRO A 50 -22.62 -1.23 4.12
CA PRO A 50 -22.78 -0.76 5.48
C PRO A 50 -22.68 0.76 5.57
N VAL A 51 -23.31 1.29 6.61
CA VAL A 51 -23.06 2.61 7.15
C VAL A 51 -22.27 2.42 8.43
N ILE A 52 -21.09 3.04 8.52
CA ILE A 52 -20.19 2.93 9.66
C ILE A 52 -19.86 4.34 10.16
N ASN A 53 -20.08 4.60 11.45
CA ASN A 53 -19.97 5.93 12.06
C ASN A 53 -20.76 7.02 11.30
N GLY A 54 -21.94 6.66 10.76
CA GLY A 54 -22.77 7.57 9.94
C GLY A 54 -22.25 7.85 8.52
N THR A 55 -21.19 7.16 8.06
CA THR A 55 -20.62 7.31 6.71
C THR A 55 -20.73 6.04 5.88
N PHE A 56 -20.86 6.16 4.57
CA PHE A 56 -20.88 5.05 3.63
C PHE A 56 -19.96 5.28 2.43
N LYS A 57 -19.56 4.17 1.82
CA LYS A 57 -18.94 4.09 0.49
C LYS A 57 -19.68 3.02 -0.28
N VAL A 58 -19.84 3.20 -1.59
CA VAL A 58 -20.55 2.24 -2.45
C VAL A 58 -20.14 2.42 -3.90
N LEU A 59 -19.91 1.32 -4.61
CA LEU A 59 -19.55 1.33 -6.03
C LEU A 59 -20.81 1.03 -6.85
N VAL A 60 -21.11 1.87 -7.84
CA VAL A 60 -22.36 1.75 -8.63
C VAL A 60 -22.03 1.66 -10.11
N LYS A 61 -22.52 0.61 -10.78
CA LYS A 61 -22.31 0.39 -12.22
C LYS A 61 -23.11 1.42 -13.03
N LEU A 62 -22.48 2.07 -14.02
CA LEU A 62 -23.12 3.07 -14.89
C LEU A 62 -23.09 2.64 -16.37
N LYS A 63 -24.24 2.69 -17.05
CA LYS A 63 -24.27 2.69 -18.53
C LYS A 63 -23.84 4.05 -19.07
N VAL A 64 -23.52 4.12 -20.36
CA VAL A 64 -23.23 5.40 -21.05
C VAL A 64 -24.47 6.31 -21.02
N GLY A 65 -24.23 7.63 -20.93
CA GLY A 65 -25.25 8.66 -20.80
C GLY A 65 -25.81 8.76 -19.38
N GLU A 66 -27.09 9.11 -19.27
CA GLU A 66 -27.75 9.38 -17.99
C GLU A 66 -28.00 8.12 -17.16
N ASN A 67 -27.75 8.19 -15.85
CA ASN A 67 -28.03 7.13 -14.88
C ASN A 67 -28.70 7.75 -13.63
N VAL A 68 -29.90 7.29 -13.31
CA VAL A 68 -30.64 7.67 -12.10
C VAL A 68 -30.32 6.68 -10.99
N ILE A 69 -29.67 7.17 -9.94
CA ILE A 69 -29.21 6.37 -8.81
C ILE A 69 -30.07 6.67 -7.59
N GLN A 70 -30.68 5.64 -7.02
CA GLN A 70 -31.48 5.74 -5.80
C GLN A 70 -30.69 5.20 -4.62
N PHE A 71 -30.67 5.96 -3.52
CA PHE A 71 -30.08 5.63 -2.23
C PHE A 71 -31.19 5.56 -1.19
N ILE A 72 -31.25 4.48 -0.42
CA ILE A 72 -32.26 4.26 0.61
C ILE A 72 -31.58 3.90 1.93
N HIS A 73 -31.90 4.64 2.99
CA HIS A 73 -31.50 4.34 4.37
C HIS A 73 -32.71 4.52 5.29
N GLU A 74 -33.15 3.45 5.94
CA GLU A 74 -34.41 3.43 6.71
C GLU A 74 -35.58 3.96 5.88
N ALA A 75 -36.28 5.02 6.34
CA ALA A 75 -37.36 5.69 5.61
C ALA A 75 -36.88 6.81 4.67
N GLN A 76 -35.57 7.02 4.53
CA GLN A 76 -35.00 8.11 3.75
C GLN A 76 -34.65 7.64 2.34
N VAL A 77 -34.97 8.47 1.35
CA VAL A 77 -34.63 8.26 -0.05
C VAL A 77 -33.94 9.49 -0.59
N LEU A 78 -32.77 9.30 -1.22
CA LEU A 78 -32.09 10.29 -2.05
C LEU A 78 -32.03 9.72 -3.47
N VAL A 79 -32.35 10.55 -4.46
CA VAL A 79 -32.18 10.22 -5.88
C VAL A 79 -31.24 11.26 -6.48
N VAL A 80 -30.26 10.79 -7.25
CA VAL A 80 -29.33 11.65 -8.00
C VAL A 80 -29.13 11.11 -9.41
N THR A 81 -28.89 12.01 -10.34
CA THR A 81 -28.58 11.70 -11.74
C THR A 81 -27.10 11.89 -12.00
N VAL A 82 -26.43 10.87 -12.55
CA VAL A 82 -25.01 10.91 -12.92
C VAL A 82 -24.85 10.54 -14.40
N ILE A 83 -24.05 11.31 -15.11
CA ILE A 83 -23.87 11.16 -16.56
C ILE A 83 -22.52 10.50 -16.83
N ARG A 84 -22.51 9.30 -17.42
CA ARG A 84 -21.26 8.64 -17.86
C ARG A 84 -20.95 9.03 -19.31
N ASN A 85 -19.92 9.83 -19.49
CA ASN A 85 -19.41 10.22 -20.81
C ASN A 85 -18.19 9.36 -21.17
N LEU A 86 -18.03 9.05 -22.45
CA LEU A 86 -16.84 8.35 -22.94
C LEU A 86 -15.76 9.37 -23.34
N PRO A 87 -14.51 9.22 -22.89
CA PRO A 87 -13.40 10.05 -23.36
C PRO A 87 -12.92 9.58 -24.74
N GLU A 88 -12.67 10.53 -25.64
CA GLU A 88 -12.11 10.27 -26.98
C GLU A 88 -10.58 10.06 -26.88
N LEU A 89 -10.15 8.82 -26.63
CA LEU A 89 -8.74 8.42 -26.64
C LEU A 89 -8.57 7.02 -27.26
N ASP A 90 -7.57 6.85 -28.11
CA ASP A 90 -7.29 5.57 -28.77
C ASP A 90 -6.47 4.58 -27.92
N TYR A 91 -6.03 4.98 -26.73
CA TYR A 91 -5.16 4.22 -25.82
C TYR A 91 -5.94 3.53 -24.71
N PHE A 92 -5.68 2.23 -24.51
CA PHE A 92 -6.45 1.40 -23.57
C PHE A 92 -5.59 0.31 -22.92
N VAL A 93 -6.09 -0.18 -21.79
CA VAL A 93 -5.64 -1.42 -21.14
C VAL A 93 -6.53 -2.56 -21.60
N ARG A 94 -5.92 -3.67 -22.01
CA ARG A 94 -6.61 -4.91 -22.42
C ARG A 94 -6.40 -5.99 -21.35
N PRO A 95 -7.42 -6.33 -20.55
CA PRO A 95 -7.36 -7.46 -19.65
C PRO A 95 -7.35 -8.78 -20.43
N VAL A 96 -6.45 -9.70 -20.08
CA VAL A 96 -6.30 -11.00 -20.76
C VAL A 96 -6.16 -12.12 -19.75
N TYR A 97 -6.87 -13.22 -19.97
CA TYR A 97 -6.74 -14.47 -19.23
C TYR A 97 -6.05 -15.52 -20.12
N ILE A 98 -4.82 -15.86 -19.78
CA ILE A 98 -3.92 -16.72 -20.55
C ILE A 98 -4.11 -18.18 -20.12
N ILE A 99 -4.38 -19.06 -21.07
CA ILE A 99 -4.55 -20.50 -20.89
C ILE A 99 -3.53 -21.24 -21.76
N CYS A 100 -2.81 -22.21 -21.20
CA CYS A 100 -1.92 -23.12 -21.95
C CYS A 100 -2.71 -23.99 -22.95
N CYS A 101 -2.04 -24.48 -23.99
CA CYS A 101 -2.69 -25.23 -25.08
C CYS A 101 -3.36 -26.55 -24.62
N ASP A 102 -2.83 -27.14 -23.55
CA ASP A 102 -3.21 -28.40 -22.91
C ASP A 102 -3.97 -28.20 -21.58
N HIS A 103 -4.35 -26.97 -21.23
CA HIS A 103 -4.99 -26.63 -19.94
C HIS A 103 -6.46 -26.23 -20.10
N ASP A 104 -7.28 -26.59 -19.11
CA ASP A 104 -8.73 -26.34 -19.10
C ASP A 104 -9.11 -24.88 -18.83
N GLY A 105 -8.17 -24.10 -18.28
CA GLY A 105 -8.36 -22.70 -17.91
C GLY A 105 -8.94 -22.47 -16.52
N THR A 106 -9.15 -23.49 -15.70
CA THR A 106 -9.55 -23.30 -14.30
C THR A 106 -8.42 -22.64 -13.50
N PHE A 107 -8.73 -21.75 -12.55
CA PHE A 107 -7.74 -21.28 -11.58
C PHE A 107 -7.82 -22.11 -10.28
N GLN A 108 -6.90 -21.88 -9.34
CA GLN A 108 -6.91 -22.59 -8.05
C GLN A 108 -7.72 -21.82 -6.99
N GLY A 109 -8.62 -22.53 -6.32
CA GLY A 109 -9.38 -22.04 -5.17
C GLY A 109 -10.05 -23.17 -4.38
N PRO A 110 -10.80 -22.82 -3.33
CA PRO A 110 -11.61 -23.75 -2.54
C PRO A 110 -12.66 -24.51 -3.35
N ASP A 111 -13.08 -25.68 -2.85
CA ASP A 111 -14.11 -26.52 -3.49
C ASP A 111 -15.49 -25.85 -3.56
N ASP A 112 -15.76 -24.88 -2.67
CA ASP A 112 -16.97 -24.05 -2.65
C ASP A 112 -16.90 -22.80 -3.53
N GLU A 113 -15.77 -22.56 -4.22
CA GLU A 113 -15.53 -21.38 -5.05
C GLU A 113 -15.69 -21.69 -6.54
N ASP A 114 -16.39 -20.81 -7.28
CA ASP A 114 -16.43 -20.89 -8.74
C ASP A 114 -15.06 -20.56 -9.34
N CYS A 115 -14.28 -21.58 -9.64
CA CYS A 115 -12.95 -21.48 -10.26
C CYS A 115 -12.95 -21.61 -11.80
N SER A 116 -14.12 -21.44 -12.44
CA SER A 116 -14.27 -21.54 -13.90
C SER A 116 -13.57 -20.42 -14.67
N VAL A 117 -13.34 -20.62 -15.97
CA VAL A 117 -12.84 -19.58 -16.88
C VAL A 117 -13.73 -18.34 -16.83
N GLN A 118 -15.06 -18.49 -16.82
CA GLN A 118 -15.98 -17.36 -16.78
C GLN A 118 -15.81 -16.53 -15.50
N SER A 119 -15.74 -17.20 -14.35
CA SER A 119 -15.44 -16.55 -13.06
C SER A 119 -14.12 -15.79 -13.06
N ALA A 120 -13.09 -16.31 -13.73
CA ALA A 120 -11.83 -15.60 -13.87
C ALA A 120 -11.99 -14.31 -14.69
N LEU A 121 -12.67 -14.37 -15.84
CA LEU A 121 -12.94 -13.21 -16.68
C LEU A 121 -13.75 -12.14 -15.92
N ASP A 122 -14.78 -12.55 -15.17
CA ASP A 122 -15.63 -11.64 -14.40
C ASP A 122 -14.84 -10.93 -13.29
N ARG A 123 -14.06 -11.69 -12.50
CA ARG A 123 -13.17 -11.14 -11.45
C ARG A 123 -12.11 -10.19 -12.02
N ILE A 124 -11.50 -10.52 -13.16
CA ILE A 124 -10.50 -9.68 -13.82
C ILE A 124 -11.14 -8.41 -14.40
N LYS A 125 -12.32 -8.50 -15.02
CA LYS A 125 -13.11 -7.35 -15.47
C LYS A 125 -13.44 -6.42 -14.31
N LEU A 126 -13.93 -6.98 -13.20
CA LEU A 126 -14.28 -6.20 -12.02
C LEU A 126 -13.06 -5.52 -11.39
N ALA A 127 -11.96 -6.27 -11.21
CA ALA A 127 -10.68 -5.72 -10.75
C ALA A 127 -10.20 -4.57 -11.64
N SER A 128 -10.27 -4.72 -12.97
CA SER A 128 -9.88 -3.67 -13.91
C SER A 128 -10.69 -2.37 -13.69
N MET A 129 -12.00 -2.47 -13.45
CA MET A 129 -12.86 -1.32 -13.14
C MET A 129 -12.57 -0.71 -11.75
N LEU A 130 -12.26 -1.54 -10.75
CA LEU A 130 -11.83 -1.09 -9.43
C LEU A 130 -10.53 -0.29 -9.51
N LEU A 131 -9.54 -0.80 -10.25
CA LEU A 131 -8.24 -0.14 -10.43
C LEU A 131 -8.35 1.16 -11.23
N GLN A 132 -9.18 1.20 -12.27
CA GLN A 132 -9.52 2.43 -12.99
C GLN A 132 -10.13 3.49 -12.05
N THR A 133 -11.04 3.09 -11.17
CA THR A 133 -11.71 3.97 -10.20
C THR A 133 -10.75 4.48 -9.12
N PHE A 134 -9.91 3.60 -8.56
CA PHE A 134 -8.85 3.99 -7.63
C PHE A 134 -7.90 5.00 -8.27
N THR A 135 -7.47 4.75 -9.51
CA THR A 135 -6.54 5.62 -10.24
C THR A 135 -7.16 7.00 -10.48
N ALA A 136 -8.42 7.07 -10.93
CA ALA A 136 -9.11 8.34 -11.16
C ALA A 136 -9.26 9.19 -9.88
N GLU A 137 -9.67 8.61 -8.76
CA GLU A 137 -9.76 9.38 -7.50
C GLU A 137 -8.37 9.75 -6.97
N LYS A 138 -7.34 8.89 -7.09
CA LYS A 138 -5.98 9.26 -6.65
C LYS A 138 -5.36 10.34 -7.53
N MET A 139 -5.62 10.36 -8.83
CA MET A 139 -5.20 11.45 -9.71
C MET A 139 -5.89 12.77 -9.34
N LYS A 140 -7.18 12.72 -8.98
CA LYS A 140 -7.92 13.87 -8.47
C LYS A 140 -7.40 14.37 -7.12
N ASP A 141 -7.12 13.47 -6.17
CA ASP A 141 -6.57 13.82 -4.84
C ASP A 141 -5.24 14.61 -4.96
N HIS A 142 -4.47 14.35 -6.03
CA HIS A 142 -3.21 15.04 -6.33
C HIS A 142 -3.36 16.19 -7.34
N GLY A 143 -4.59 16.65 -7.63
CA GLY A 143 -4.85 17.85 -8.43
C GLY A 143 -4.88 17.66 -9.95
N PHE A 144 -4.76 16.43 -10.47
CA PHE A 144 -4.78 16.15 -11.92
C PHE A 144 -6.18 15.96 -12.51
N GLY A 145 -7.23 16.02 -11.67
CA GLY A 145 -8.61 15.67 -12.01
C GLY A 145 -8.84 14.16 -12.10
N HIS A 146 -10.06 13.74 -12.45
CA HIS A 146 -10.47 12.33 -12.56
C HIS A 146 -9.86 11.62 -13.79
N LYS A 147 -8.53 11.66 -13.95
CA LYS A 147 -7.79 11.03 -15.05
C LYS A 147 -7.43 9.59 -14.72
N THR A 148 -7.58 8.69 -15.69
CA THR A 148 -7.23 7.28 -15.57
C THR A 148 -7.00 6.67 -16.96
N PHE A 149 -6.39 5.49 -17.02
CA PHE A 149 -6.36 4.67 -18.22
C PHE A 149 -7.76 4.20 -18.62
N LEU A 150 -7.97 4.00 -19.94
CA LEU A 150 -9.19 3.36 -20.44
C LEU A 150 -9.07 1.84 -20.35
N LEU A 151 -10.22 1.17 -20.31
CA LEU A 151 -10.33 -0.27 -20.52
C LEU A 151 -10.83 -0.50 -21.94
N GLU A 152 -10.39 -1.56 -22.59
CA GLU A 152 -11.05 -2.03 -23.80
C GLU A 152 -12.50 -2.43 -23.49
N THR A 153 -13.42 -2.04 -24.37
CA THR A 153 -14.84 -2.37 -24.26
C THR A 153 -15.36 -3.03 -25.52
N ASP A 154 -16.49 -3.72 -25.40
CA ASP A 154 -17.31 -4.13 -26.55
C ASP A 154 -18.12 -2.95 -27.13
N GLN A 155 -19.01 -3.27 -28.06
CA GLN A 155 -19.86 -2.29 -28.74
C GLN A 155 -20.94 -1.67 -27.83
N ASP A 156 -21.26 -2.31 -26.70
CA ASP A 156 -22.17 -1.79 -25.67
C ASP A 156 -21.43 -0.92 -24.63
N ASN A 157 -20.11 -0.75 -24.80
CA ASN A 157 -19.21 0.00 -23.90
C ASN A 157 -19.07 -0.64 -22.51
N GLU A 158 -19.18 -1.97 -22.47
CA GLU A 158 -18.91 -2.84 -21.33
C GLU A 158 -17.44 -3.34 -21.38
N PRO A 159 -16.67 -3.27 -20.27
CA PRO A 159 -15.27 -3.71 -20.26
C PRO A 159 -15.09 -5.19 -20.62
N LEU A 160 -14.04 -5.49 -21.37
CA LEU A 160 -13.69 -6.84 -21.79
C LEU A 160 -12.59 -7.47 -20.94
N CYS A 161 -12.59 -8.80 -20.88
CA CYS A 161 -11.40 -9.58 -20.60
C CYS A 161 -11.36 -10.71 -21.63
N HIS A 162 -10.23 -10.84 -22.33
CA HIS A 162 -10.10 -11.80 -23.42
C HIS A 162 -9.47 -13.10 -22.94
N ILE A 163 -10.00 -14.24 -23.38
CA ILE A 163 -9.28 -15.50 -23.31
C ILE A 163 -8.17 -15.48 -24.37
N PHE A 164 -6.94 -15.76 -23.97
CA PHE A 164 -5.83 -16.00 -24.90
C PHE A 164 -5.31 -17.44 -24.71
N ARG A 165 -5.41 -18.25 -25.77
CA ARG A 165 -4.84 -19.61 -25.77
C ARG A 165 -3.41 -19.56 -26.31
N SER A 166 -2.46 -19.74 -25.41
CA SER A 166 -1.03 -19.84 -25.71
C SER A 166 -0.72 -21.16 -26.43
N GLN A 167 0.38 -21.22 -27.18
CA GLN A 167 0.93 -22.47 -27.70
C GLN A 167 1.76 -23.23 -26.64
N LEU A 168 2.08 -22.58 -25.51
CA LEU A 168 2.85 -23.16 -24.42
C LEU A 168 2.08 -24.26 -23.70
N THR A 169 2.72 -25.41 -23.47
CA THR A 169 2.19 -26.49 -22.63
C THR A 169 2.31 -26.15 -21.15
N LEU A 170 1.43 -26.72 -20.32
CA LEU A 170 1.40 -26.54 -18.87
C LEU A 170 2.72 -26.96 -18.22
N GLU A 171 3.27 -28.10 -18.62
CA GLU A 171 4.58 -28.58 -18.14
C GLU A 171 5.69 -27.57 -18.44
N ARG A 172 5.73 -27.04 -19.67
CA ARG A 172 6.76 -26.06 -20.05
C ARG A 172 6.58 -24.75 -19.29
N ALA A 173 5.35 -24.25 -19.17
CA ALA A 173 5.04 -23.05 -18.41
C ALA A 173 5.43 -23.18 -16.93
N HIS A 174 5.22 -24.35 -16.33
CA HIS A 174 5.62 -24.66 -14.96
C HIS A 174 7.14 -24.84 -14.77
N SER A 175 7.90 -25.05 -15.85
CA SER A 175 9.37 -25.12 -15.84
C SER A 175 10.07 -23.76 -16.01
N MET A 176 9.33 -22.71 -16.39
CA MET A 176 9.86 -21.39 -16.72
C MET A 176 9.82 -20.45 -15.52
N SER A 177 10.83 -19.59 -15.39
CA SER A 177 10.86 -18.48 -14.45
C SER A 177 9.89 -17.36 -14.84
N GLY A 178 9.55 -16.48 -13.89
CA GLY A 178 8.72 -15.30 -14.14
C GLY A 178 9.17 -14.44 -15.34
N PRO A 179 10.46 -14.06 -15.45
CA PRO A 179 10.97 -13.30 -16.59
C PRO A 179 10.89 -14.05 -17.93
N GLU A 180 11.07 -15.37 -17.94
CA GLU A 180 10.89 -16.18 -19.15
C GLU A 180 9.42 -16.24 -19.58
N LEU A 181 8.50 -16.43 -18.64
CA LEU A 181 7.04 -16.37 -18.88
C LEU A 181 6.63 -14.99 -19.41
N TRP A 182 7.09 -13.92 -18.77
CA TRP A 182 6.84 -12.54 -19.21
C TRP A 182 7.34 -12.31 -20.64
N THR A 183 8.58 -12.72 -20.95
CA THR A 183 9.16 -12.57 -22.28
C THR A 183 8.40 -13.39 -23.33
N HIS A 184 8.00 -14.62 -22.98
CA HIS A 184 7.23 -15.48 -23.87
C HIS A 184 5.85 -14.89 -24.20
N PHE A 185 5.07 -14.51 -23.18
CA PHE A 185 3.73 -13.95 -23.41
C PHE A 185 3.75 -12.55 -24.02
N ALA A 186 4.76 -11.72 -23.75
CA ALA A 186 4.94 -10.46 -24.47
C ALA A 186 5.08 -10.71 -25.98
N ASN A 187 5.87 -11.70 -26.38
CA ASN A 187 6.03 -12.07 -27.79
C ASN A 187 4.76 -12.69 -28.39
N GLU A 188 4.10 -13.64 -27.71
CA GLU A 188 2.85 -14.23 -28.19
C GLU A 188 1.72 -13.20 -28.34
N LEU A 189 1.51 -12.32 -27.34
CA LEU A 189 0.48 -11.27 -27.40
C LEU A 189 0.77 -10.25 -28.51
N MET A 190 2.02 -9.85 -28.71
CA MET A 190 2.39 -8.93 -29.79
C MET A 190 2.34 -9.57 -31.18
N THR A 191 2.54 -10.88 -31.31
CA THR A 191 2.41 -11.61 -32.59
C THR A 191 0.99 -12.12 -32.88
N SER A 192 0.09 -12.11 -31.89
CA SER A 192 -1.32 -12.52 -32.01
C SER A 192 -2.14 -11.72 -33.04
N SER A 193 -3.36 -12.19 -33.33
CA SER A 193 -4.33 -11.52 -34.19
C SER A 193 -5.11 -10.37 -33.53
N PHE A 194 -4.84 -10.03 -32.26
CA PHE A 194 -5.55 -8.92 -31.60
C PHE A 194 -5.35 -7.58 -32.34
N PRO A 195 -6.39 -6.73 -32.46
CA PRO A 195 -6.29 -5.43 -33.10
C PRO A 195 -5.63 -4.38 -32.19
N ASN A 196 -5.21 -3.27 -32.78
CA ASN A 196 -4.77 -2.03 -32.09
C ASN A 196 -3.67 -2.21 -31.02
N LYS A 197 -2.83 -3.25 -31.16
CA LYS A 197 -1.78 -3.63 -30.19
C LYS A 197 -0.80 -2.51 -29.85
N ASN A 198 -0.56 -1.58 -30.76
CA ASN A 198 0.36 -0.45 -30.55
C ASN A 198 -0.18 0.59 -29.54
N ASN A 199 -1.50 0.64 -29.34
CA ASN A 199 -2.15 1.55 -28.40
C ASN A 199 -2.54 0.86 -27.09
N CYS A 200 -2.19 -0.42 -26.95
CA CYS A 200 -2.64 -1.33 -25.92
C CYS A 200 -1.56 -1.56 -24.86
N LYS A 201 -1.93 -1.47 -23.58
CA LYS A 201 -1.16 -2.07 -22.47
C LYS A 201 -1.85 -3.36 -22.04
N TRP A 202 -1.09 -4.45 -21.96
CA TRP A 202 -1.60 -5.78 -21.65
C TRP A 202 -1.66 -5.98 -20.13
N PHE A 203 -2.81 -6.40 -19.63
CA PHE A 203 -3.05 -6.68 -18.21
C PHE A 203 -3.44 -8.16 -18.07
N SER A 204 -2.43 -9.02 -17.91
CA SER A 204 -2.54 -10.44 -18.22
C SER A 204 -2.43 -11.34 -16.99
N PHE A 205 -3.27 -12.38 -16.94
CA PHE A 205 -3.39 -13.30 -15.82
C PHE A 205 -3.23 -14.75 -16.29
N MET A 206 -2.35 -15.51 -15.64
CA MET A 206 -2.04 -16.91 -15.98
C MET A 206 -2.99 -17.87 -15.26
N SER A 207 -3.87 -18.57 -16.00
CA SER A 207 -4.83 -19.55 -15.44
C SER A 207 -4.17 -20.68 -14.64
N PHE A 208 -2.93 -20.99 -15.01
CA PHE A 208 -2.19 -22.17 -14.59
C PHE A 208 -1.30 -21.96 -13.35
N THR A 209 -1.45 -20.85 -12.61
CA THR A 209 -0.80 -20.73 -11.29
C THR A 209 -1.30 -21.84 -10.38
N ARG A 210 -0.37 -22.59 -9.77
CA ARG A 210 -0.69 -23.68 -8.85
C ARG A 210 0.27 -23.70 -7.66
N TYR A 211 -0.28 -23.56 -6.47
CA TYR A 211 0.38 -23.81 -5.19
C TYR A 211 0.15 -25.26 -4.77
N HIS A 212 1.22 -25.95 -4.38
CA HIS A 212 1.14 -27.31 -3.85
C HIS A 212 2.22 -27.53 -2.78
N LEU A 213 1.79 -27.52 -1.51
CA LEU A 213 2.64 -27.90 -0.38
C LEU A 213 2.73 -29.43 -0.31
N PRO A 214 3.93 -30.04 -0.32
CA PRO A 214 4.07 -31.49 -0.17
C PRO A 214 3.61 -31.96 1.21
N GLU A 215 3.02 -33.15 1.28
CA GLU A 215 2.59 -33.77 2.54
C GLU A 215 3.70 -33.79 3.58
N ASN A 216 3.34 -33.59 4.85
CA ASN A 216 4.25 -33.53 6.01
C ASN A 216 5.27 -32.37 5.99
N THR A 217 5.13 -31.39 5.09
CA THR A 217 5.88 -30.13 5.14
C THR A 217 5.20 -29.16 6.12
N GLU A 218 5.97 -28.40 6.90
CA GLU A 218 5.41 -27.28 7.67
C GLU A 218 4.83 -26.19 6.75
N SER A 219 3.77 -25.51 7.20
CA SER A 219 3.20 -24.38 6.48
C SER A 219 4.25 -23.28 6.24
N PRO A 220 4.31 -22.70 5.01
CA PRO A 220 5.20 -21.58 4.70
C PRO A 220 5.15 -20.44 5.71
N ARG A 221 6.32 -19.94 6.10
CA ARG A 221 6.46 -18.84 7.06
C ARG A 221 6.91 -17.52 6.41
N SER A 222 7.50 -17.59 5.22
CA SER A 222 7.94 -16.45 4.41
C SER A 222 7.30 -16.44 3.02
N HIS A 223 7.25 -15.28 2.37
CA HIS A 223 6.82 -15.18 0.97
C HIS A 223 7.71 -16.03 0.03
N SER A 224 9.01 -16.14 0.32
CA SER A 224 9.92 -17.06 -0.39
C SER A 224 9.55 -18.53 -0.23
N ASP A 225 9.09 -18.96 0.95
CA ASP A 225 8.60 -20.32 1.16
C ASP A 225 7.31 -20.56 0.36
N VAL A 226 6.40 -19.59 0.32
CA VAL A 226 5.17 -19.67 -0.48
C VAL A 226 5.52 -19.84 -1.96
N LEU A 227 6.39 -18.99 -2.50
CA LEU A 227 6.82 -19.06 -3.90
C LEU A 227 7.54 -20.37 -4.25
N LYS A 228 8.31 -20.97 -3.32
CA LYS A 228 8.96 -22.28 -3.53
C LYS A 228 7.95 -23.40 -3.86
N TYR A 229 6.73 -23.29 -3.37
CA TYR A 229 5.64 -24.25 -3.60
C TYR A 229 4.62 -23.77 -4.64
N THR A 230 4.82 -22.60 -5.26
CA THR A 230 3.97 -22.05 -6.32
C THR A 230 4.63 -22.15 -7.69
N LYS A 231 3.97 -22.82 -8.63
CA LYS A 231 4.37 -22.88 -10.05
C LYS A 231 3.50 -21.98 -10.92
N GLY A 232 4.05 -21.53 -12.05
CA GLY A 232 3.33 -20.71 -13.02
C GLY A 232 2.85 -19.38 -12.44
N HIS A 233 3.66 -18.75 -11.59
CA HIS A 233 3.34 -17.50 -10.91
C HIS A 233 4.43 -16.44 -11.16
N THR A 234 3.99 -15.21 -11.35
CA THR A 234 4.84 -14.02 -11.30
C THR A 234 3.98 -12.80 -11.02
N ALA A 235 4.60 -11.70 -10.62
CA ALA A 235 4.06 -10.35 -10.72
C ALA A 235 5.17 -9.53 -11.36
N LEU A 236 5.01 -9.16 -12.63
CA LEU A 236 6.03 -8.46 -13.41
C LEU A 236 5.39 -7.47 -14.39
N GLY A 237 5.83 -6.22 -14.31
CA GLY A 237 5.39 -5.12 -15.16
C GLY A 237 6.53 -4.38 -15.81
N GLY A 238 6.29 -3.94 -17.04
CA GLY A 238 7.19 -3.07 -17.78
C GLY A 238 6.80 -2.96 -19.24
N GLY A 239 7.30 -1.94 -19.94
CA GLY A 239 7.07 -1.76 -21.37
C GLY A 239 5.59 -1.78 -21.76
N GLY A 240 5.12 -2.90 -22.33
CA GLY A 240 3.73 -3.10 -22.74
C GLY A 240 2.91 -4.09 -21.92
N LEU A 241 3.49 -4.82 -20.97
CA LEU A 241 2.84 -5.98 -20.32
C LEU A 241 3.02 -5.96 -18.79
N ALA A 242 1.89 -6.07 -18.09
CA ALA A 242 1.81 -6.50 -16.70
C ALA A 242 1.27 -7.94 -16.65
N LEU A 243 2.05 -8.86 -16.10
CA LEU A 243 1.75 -10.29 -16.05
C LEU A 243 1.64 -10.78 -14.61
N PHE A 244 0.57 -11.52 -14.32
CA PHE A 244 0.21 -11.97 -12.99
C PHE A 244 -0.11 -13.46 -12.93
N GLY A 245 0.30 -14.10 -11.84
CA GLY A 245 -0.26 -15.38 -11.43
C GLY A 245 -1.62 -15.23 -10.75
N THR A 246 -2.45 -16.27 -10.84
CA THR A 246 -3.85 -16.28 -10.35
C THR A 246 -4.03 -16.94 -8.99
N GLY A 247 -2.94 -17.16 -8.24
CA GLY A 247 -2.92 -17.95 -7.00
C GLY A 247 -3.84 -17.47 -5.88
N ASN A 248 -4.23 -16.18 -5.88
CA ASN A 248 -5.21 -15.59 -4.95
C ASN A 248 -6.50 -15.10 -5.61
N LEU A 249 -6.73 -15.38 -6.90
CA LEU A 249 -7.90 -14.91 -7.65
C LEU A 249 -9.23 -15.39 -7.03
N HIS A 250 -9.23 -16.56 -6.38
CA HIS A 250 -10.37 -17.08 -5.63
C HIS A 250 -10.86 -16.16 -4.48
N THR A 251 -10.01 -15.27 -3.96
CA THR A 251 -10.40 -14.31 -2.93
C THR A 251 -11.04 -13.04 -3.48
N TRP A 252 -10.93 -12.79 -4.79
CA TRP A 252 -11.41 -11.56 -5.42
C TRP A 252 -12.92 -11.61 -5.64
N ALA A 253 -13.61 -10.47 -5.54
CA ALA A 253 -15.02 -10.38 -5.89
C ALA A 253 -15.26 -10.67 -7.37
N LYS A 254 -16.28 -11.48 -7.66
CA LYS A 254 -16.72 -11.77 -9.03
C LYS A 254 -17.61 -10.65 -9.58
N ASP A 255 -18.56 -10.19 -8.76
CA ASP A 255 -19.58 -9.20 -9.10
C ASP A 255 -19.61 -8.05 -8.08
N VAL A 256 -20.30 -6.94 -8.41
CA VAL A 256 -20.30 -5.70 -7.60
C VAL A 256 -20.87 -5.93 -6.19
N GLU A 257 -21.86 -6.81 -6.11
CA GLU A 257 -22.51 -7.32 -4.91
C GLU A 257 -21.52 -7.96 -3.91
N GLU A 258 -20.46 -8.61 -4.39
CA GLU A 258 -19.48 -9.31 -3.55
C GLU A 258 -18.36 -8.40 -3.02
N ILE A 259 -18.16 -7.19 -3.57
CA ILE A 259 -16.97 -6.37 -3.28
C ILE A 259 -16.81 -6.13 -1.78
N TYR A 260 -17.88 -5.74 -1.09
CA TYR A 260 -17.81 -5.42 0.33
C TYR A 260 -17.53 -6.67 1.19
N SER A 261 -18.23 -7.78 0.94
CA SER A 261 -18.06 -9.02 1.70
C SER A 261 -16.67 -9.61 1.50
N ARG A 262 -16.14 -9.59 0.27
CA ARG A 262 -14.78 -10.07 -0.04
C ARG A 262 -13.69 -9.19 0.57
N PHE A 263 -13.82 -7.86 0.53
CA PHE A 263 -12.89 -6.94 1.22
C PHE A 263 -13.02 -6.93 2.75
N THR A 264 -13.96 -7.69 3.33
CA THR A 264 -14.12 -7.87 4.78
C THR A 264 -14.15 -9.34 5.22
N ASP A 265 -13.81 -10.27 4.31
CA ASP A 265 -13.76 -11.71 4.58
C ASP A 265 -12.60 -12.07 5.52
N ASN A 266 -12.94 -12.22 6.80
CA ASN A 266 -12.00 -12.58 7.87
C ASN A 266 -11.79 -14.10 8.01
N ARG A 267 -12.19 -14.93 7.03
CA ARG A 267 -11.70 -16.32 6.95
C ARG A 267 -10.18 -16.30 6.81
N LYS A 268 -9.51 -17.25 7.46
CA LYS A 268 -8.07 -17.48 7.26
C LYS A 268 -7.80 -18.30 6.01
N ILE A 269 -6.73 -18.00 5.29
CA ILE A 269 -6.22 -18.82 4.20
C ILE A 269 -5.71 -20.15 4.77
N ASP A 270 -6.19 -21.27 4.24
CA ASP A 270 -5.62 -22.59 4.52
C ASP A 270 -4.29 -22.71 3.75
N ARG A 271 -3.19 -22.32 4.40
CA ARG A 271 -1.83 -22.34 3.86
C ARG A 271 -1.28 -23.74 3.57
N ALA A 272 -1.98 -24.81 3.97
CA ALA A 272 -1.63 -26.16 3.49
C ALA A 272 -2.13 -26.39 2.05
N LYS A 273 -3.15 -25.65 1.60
CA LYS A 273 -3.82 -25.86 0.30
C LYS A 273 -3.70 -24.69 -0.67
N PHE A 274 -3.59 -23.46 -0.18
CA PHE A 274 -3.68 -22.25 -0.99
C PHE A 274 -2.53 -21.27 -0.74
N MET A 275 -2.19 -20.52 -1.78
CA MET A 275 -1.20 -19.45 -1.75
C MET A 275 -1.69 -18.29 -0.87
N ASP A 276 -0.96 -18.03 0.22
CA ASP A 276 -1.11 -16.82 1.01
C ASP A 276 -0.08 -15.77 0.57
N ASP A 277 -0.54 -14.76 -0.18
CA ASP A 277 0.25 -13.57 -0.53
C ASP A 277 -0.30 -12.31 0.16
N SER A 278 -0.97 -12.47 1.30
CA SER A 278 -1.63 -11.37 2.02
C SER A 278 -0.67 -10.44 2.79
N ALA A 279 0.63 -10.48 2.53
CA ALA A 279 1.67 -9.78 3.30
C ALA A 279 1.63 -10.13 4.81
N TYR A 280 1.65 -11.43 5.14
CA TYR A 280 1.64 -11.97 6.51
C TYR A 280 0.35 -11.71 7.32
N ARG A 281 -0.76 -11.32 6.66
CA ARG A 281 -2.04 -11.06 7.33
C ARG A 281 -2.90 -12.31 7.48
N GLU A 282 -2.69 -13.32 6.63
CA GLU A 282 -3.33 -14.65 6.62
C GLU A 282 -4.85 -14.68 6.31
N TYR A 283 -5.47 -13.56 5.90
CA TYR A 283 -6.92 -13.46 5.67
C TYR A 283 -7.31 -13.34 4.19
N TYR A 284 -8.51 -13.81 3.85
CA TYR A 284 -9.08 -13.70 2.49
C TYR A 284 -9.13 -12.25 2.01
N TRP A 285 -9.67 -11.32 2.82
CA TRP A 285 -9.70 -9.90 2.47
C TRP A 285 -8.32 -9.30 2.19
N ALA A 286 -7.30 -9.80 2.89
CA ALA A 286 -5.95 -9.29 2.82
C ALA A 286 -5.19 -9.86 1.60
N ASN A 287 -5.46 -11.12 1.24
CA ASN A 287 -4.95 -11.73 0.01
C ASN A 287 -5.58 -11.05 -1.23
N TYR A 288 -6.87 -10.70 -1.17
CA TYR A 288 -7.53 -9.88 -2.20
C TYR A 288 -6.92 -8.47 -2.26
N ALA A 289 -6.74 -7.80 -1.12
CA ALA A 289 -6.17 -6.46 -1.08
C ALA A 289 -4.74 -6.42 -1.66
N THR A 290 -3.84 -7.31 -1.23
CA THR A 290 -2.48 -7.39 -1.78
C THR A 290 -2.50 -7.77 -3.26
N GLY A 291 -3.27 -8.78 -3.67
CA GLY A 291 -3.36 -9.20 -5.07
C GLY A 291 -3.85 -8.09 -6.00
N LEU A 292 -4.95 -7.41 -5.65
CA LEU A 292 -5.48 -6.29 -6.43
C LEU A 292 -4.51 -5.09 -6.45
N GLY A 293 -3.86 -4.81 -5.32
CA GLY A 293 -2.89 -3.74 -5.21
C GLY A 293 -1.64 -3.97 -6.06
N ALA A 294 -1.05 -5.17 -5.96
CA ALA A 294 0.06 -5.60 -6.81
C ALA A 294 -0.34 -5.60 -8.29
N ALA A 295 -1.61 -5.93 -8.60
CA ALA A 295 -2.13 -5.83 -9.95
C ALA A 295 -2.02 -4.40 -10.54
N LEU A 296 -2.28 -3.37 -9.73
CA LEU A 296 -2.05 -1.98 -10.15
C LEU A 296 -0.57 -1.57 -10.13
N HIS A 297 0.25 -2.16 -9.27
CA HIS A 297 1.69 -1.88 -9.20
C HIS A 297 2.40 -2.21 -10.52
N GLU A 298 2.29 -3.44 -11.00
CA GLU A 298 2.95 -3.83 -12.25
C GLU A 298 2.29 -3.17 -13.47
N LEU A 299 0.97 -2.92 -13.44
CA LEU A 299 0.32 -2.10 -14.47
C LEU A 299 0.89 -0.68 -14.50
N GLY A 300 1.22 -0.11 -13.33
CA GLY A 300 1.95 1.14 -13.16
C GLY A 300 3.32 1.13 -13.84
N HIS A 301 4.07 0.04 -13.76
CA HIS A 301 5.33 -0.10 -14.52
C HIS A 301 5.12 -0.08 -16.04
N THR A 302 3.95 -0.48 -16.55
CA THR A 302 3.62 -0.31 -17.98
C THR A 302 3.28 1.13 -18.35
N PHE A 303 3.01 2.00 -17.38
CA PHE A 303 2.87 3.46 -17.54
C PHE A 303 4.17 4.20 -17.17
N ASP A 304 5.31 3.51 -17.26
CA ASP A 304 6.66 4.01 -16.98
C ASP A 304 6.85 4.55 -15.55
N LEU A 305 5.99 4.16 -14.60
CA LEU A 305 6.14 4.49 -13.19
C LEU A 305 7.25 3.64 -12.56
N ALA A 306 8.26 4.30 -11.98
CA ALA A 306 9.26 3.64 -11.15
C ALA A 306 8.74 3.38 -9.72
N HIS A 307 9.45 2.55 -8.96
CA HIS A 307 9.24 2.39 -7.53
C HIS A 307 9.33 3.73 -6.77
N THR A 308 8.50 3.92 -5.76
CA THR A 308 8.49 5.11 -4.89
C THR A 308 8.65 4.72 -3.41
N PRO A 309 9.13 5.61 -2.51
CA PRO A 309 9.26 5.28 -1.09
C PRO A 309 7.95 4.91 -0.37
N LYS A 310 6.80 5.38 -0.89
CA LYS A 310 5.45 5.18 -0.33
C LYS A 310 4.42 5.16 -1.47
N GLY A 311 3.21 4.68 -1.19
CA GLY A 311 2.08 4.66 -2.14
C GLY A 311 1.98 3.36 -2.94
N ILE A 312 1.28 3.41 -4.09
CA ILE A 312 0.97 2.23 -4.91
C ILE A 312 2.22 1.62 -5.56
N MET A 313 3.21 2.44 -5.93
CA MET A 313 4.52 1.98 -6.44
C MET A 313 5.49 1.58 -5.29
N ALA A 314 4.93 1.26 -4.13
CA ALA A 314 5.58 0.78 -2.91
C ALA A 314 4.65 -0.25 -2.24
N ARG A 315 4.97 -0.74 -1.03
CA ARG A 315 4.05 -1.60 -0.25
C ARG A 315 2.73 -0.95 0.18
N GLY A 316 2.45 0.31 -0.18
CA GLY A 316 1.15 0.93 0.06
C GLY A 316 0.00 0.27 -0.70
N PHE A 317 0.30 -0.58 -1.69
CA PHE A 317 -0.69 -1.39 -2.39
C PHE A 317 -1.38 -2.44 -1.49
N ASP A 318 -0.74 -2.88 -0.39
CA ASP A 318 -1.32 -3.87 0.53
C ASP A 318 -2.62 -3.37 1.18
N ASP A 319 -2.80 -2.05 1.27
CA ASP A 319 -3.93 -1.36 1.91
C ASP A 319 -4.99 -0.85 0.92
N ILE A 320 -5.01 -1.32 -0.34
CA ILE A 320 -5.96 -0.82 -1.35
C ILE A 320 -7.44 -1.01 -0.96
N ASN A 321 -7.76 -2.02 -0.15
CA ASN A 321 -9.12 -2.23 0.37
C ASN A 321 -9.64 -1.06 1.22
N ARG A 322 -8.76 -0.27 1.85
CA ARG A 322 -9.13 0.90 2.65
C ARG A 322 -9.71 2.04 1.81
N PHE A 323 -9.40 2.07 0.50
CA PHE A 323 -10.00 3.00 -0.43
C PHE A 323 -11.48 2.66 -0.65
N PHE A 324 -11.80 1.40 -0.92
CA PHE A 324 -13.17 0.94 -1.23
C PHE A 324 -14.06 0.77 0.01
N THR A 325 -13.50 0.35 1.15
CA THR A 325 -14.26 0.10 2.39
C THR A 325 -14.32 1.32 3.31
N VAL A 326 -15.38 1.43 4.12
CA VAL A 326 -15.37 2.32 5.30
C VAL A 326 -14.69 1.59 6.45
N GLN A 327 -13.77 2.25 7.13
CA GLN A 327 -13.15 1.74 8.36
C GLN A 327 -13.67 2.54 9.55
N ARG A 328 -13.91 1.88 10.69
CA ARG A 328 -14.12 2.60 11.96
C ARG A 328 -12.83 3.33 12.31
N ASN A 329 -12.87 4.66 12.29
CA ASN A 329 -11.80 5.47 12.88
C ASN A 329 -11.72 5.14 14.38
N SER A 330 -10.61 4.55 14.82
CA SER A 330 -10.37 4.21 16.23
C SER A 330 -10.00 5.41 17.10
N PHE A 331 -9.98 6.62 16.52
CA PHE A 331 -9.73 7.87 17.24
C PHE A 331 -11.01 8.41 17.88
N LYS A 332 -11.15 8.18 19.20
CA LYS A 332 -12.01 9.03 20.02
C LYS A 332 -11.36 10.40 20.16
N GLN A 333 -12.07 11.45 19.77
CA GLN A 333 -11.77 12.79 20.29
C GLN A 333 -12.19 12.84 21.76
N GLU A 334 -11.24 12.70 22.68
CA GLU A 334 -11.48 13.11 24.07
C GLU A 334 -11.53 14.64 24.15
N ASN A 335 -12.71 15.21 23.94
CA ASN A 335 -13.01 16.57 24.40
C ASN A 335 -13.07 16.55 25.94
N LYS A 336 -11.90 16.61 26.58
CA LYS A 336 -11.82 16.94 28.01
C LYS A 336 -12.18 18.41 28.18
N GLN A 337 -13.44 18.65 28.56
CA GLN A 337 -13.81 19.88 29.25
C GLN A 337 -12.91 20.01 30.49
N PHE A 338 -12.02 20.99 30.49
CA PHE A 338 -11.35 21.42 31.71
C PHE A 338 -12.38 22.16 32.56
N SER A 339 -12.81 21.53 33.65
CA SER A 339 -13.45 22.20 34.79
C SER A 339 -12.38 22.42 35.85
N ASP A 340 -12.16 23.66 36.23
CA ASP A 340 -11.16 24.04 37.25
C ASP A 340 -11.46 23.38 38.61
N VAL A 341 -10.45 22.72 39.18
CA VAL A 341 -10.35 22.48 40.62
C VAL A 341 -8.90 22.74 41.04
N CYS A 342 -8.70 23.78 41.83
CA CYS A 342 -7.45 24.05 42.52
C CYS A 342 -7.31 23.14 43.74
N GLU A 343 -6.13 22.58 44.00
CA GLU A 343 -5.67 22.35 45.37
C GLU A 343 -4.13 22.30 45.46
N GLU A 344 -3.61 22.41 46.68
CA GLU A 344 -2.34 23.09 46.94
C GLU A 344 -1.08 22.21 47.07
N ARG A 345 0.05 22.90 47.21
CA ARG A 345 1.42 22.41 47.25
C ARG A 345 1.71 21.55 48.49
N ASN A 346 2.71 20.65 48.37
CA ASN A 346 3.84 20.70 49.31
C ASN A 346 5.13 20.11 48.72
N SER A 347 6.26 20.57 49.25
CA SER A 347 7.62 20.36 48.73
C SER A 347 8.47 19.42 49.59
N ASN A 348 9.65 19.04 49.06
CA ASN A 348 10.81 18.31 49.62
C ASN A 348 11.02 16.94 48.92
N GLY A 349 12.23 16.44 48.65
CA GLY A 349 13.56 17.01 48.90
C GLY A 349 14.68 15.95 48.91
N LEU A 350 15.19 15.59 47.71
CA LEU A 350 16.51 14.96 47.41
C LEU A 350 16.95 13.59 48.00
N SER A 351 17.59 12.83 47.09
CA SER A 351 18.76 11.92 47.25
C SER A 351 18.58 10.40 47.51
N GLN A 352 18.81 9.66 46.42
CA GLN A 352 19.73 8.52 46.22
C GLN A 352 19.67 7.21 47.06
N ASN A 353 19.60 6.13 46.27
CA ASN A 353 20.35 4.87 46.37
C ASN A 353 20.03 3.89 47.53
N GLU A 354 19.14 2.93 47.27
CA GLU A 354 19.43 1.47 47.16
C GLU A 354 18.18 0.62 47.47
N ALA A 355 17.85 -0.33 46.59
CA ALA A 355 17.12 -1.55 46.96
C ALA A 355 17.25 -2.65 45.90
N HIS A 356 17.46 -3.88 46.36
CA HIS A 356 17.57 -5.10 45.58
C HIS A 356 16.21 -5.56 45.00
N ILE A 357 16.24 -6.36 43.93
CA ILE A 357 15.04 -7.07 43.44
C ILE A 357 15.17 -8.58 43.66
N PHE A 358 14.21 -9.12 44.42
CA PHE A 358 13.91 -10.55 44.56
C PHE A 358 13.29 -11.10 43.27
N ILE A 359 13.58 -12.34 42.91
CA ILE A 359 12.83 -13.08 41.88
C ILE A 359 11.70 -13.86 42.57
N GLY A 360 10.45 -13.51 42.26
CA GLY A 360 9.23 -14.16 42.78
C GLY A 360 8.30 -14.59 41.65
N ASN A 361 7.69 -15.77 41.79
CA ASN A 361 6.94 -16.44 40.73
C ASN A 361 5.68 -15.69 40.27
N LEU A 362 5.38 -15.82 38.98
CA LEU A 362 4.06 -15.56 38.40
C LEU A 362 3.00 -16.49 39.00
N ASN A 363 1.99 -15.91 39.64
CA ASN A 363 0.61 -16.40 39.53
C ASN A 363 -0.40 -15.39 40.09
N SER A 364 -1.65 -15.53 39.65
CA SER A 364 -2.89 -14.85 40.08
C SER A 364 -3.22 -13.45 39.53
N TYR A 365 -4.53 -13.26 39.33
CA TYR A 365 -5.28 -12.03 39.00
C TYR A 365 -5.32 -11.53 37.55
N PHE A 366 -6.17 -12.18 36.75
CA PHE A 366 -7.29 -11.41 36.20
C PHE A 366 -8.28 -11.11 37.34
N ASN A 367 -8.74 -9.87 37.44
CA ASN A 367 -10.02 -9.54 38.07
C ASN A 367 -10.77 -8.57 37.13
N PRO A 368 -12.12 -8.62 37.07
CA PRO A 368 -12.85 -8.05 35.94
C PRO A 368 -13.26 -6.59 36.19
N GLY A 369 -12.92 -5.70 35.25
CA GLY A 369 -13.55 -4.38 35.16
C GLY A 369 -12.64 -3.16 35.17
N GLU A 370 -11.60 -3.11 34.34
CA GLU A 370 -10.93 -1.85 33.98
C GLU A 370 -10.60 -1.82 32.48
N LYS A 371 -10.74 -0.64 31.85
CA LYS A 371 -10.55 -0.47 30.39
C LYS A 371 -9.10 -0.13 30.09
N LEU A 372 -8.49 -0.88 29.18
CA LEU A 372 -7.14 -0.59 28.67
C LEU A 372 -7.19 0.63 27.75
N ASP A 373 -6.59 1.75 28.19
CA ASP A 373 -6.55 3.01 27.46
C ASP A 373 -5.30 3.11 26.58
N THR A 374 -5.46 2.89 25.27
CA THR A 374 -4.34 2.80 24.31
C THR A 374 -4.09 4.13 23.59
N ALA A 375 -3.70 5.16 24.35
CA ALA A 375 -3.28 6.46 23.82
C ALA A 375 -2.03 7.00 24.54
N LYS A 376 -0.93 6.24 24.48
CA LYS A 376 0.41 6.71 24.86
C LYS A 376 1.43 6.39 23.76
N PRO A 377 2.37 7.30 23.44
CA PRO A 377 3.52 6.96 22.62
C PRO A 377 4.34 5.86 23.30
N LEU A 378 5.08 5.08 22.51
CA LEU A 378 5.96 4.03 23.01
C LEU A 378 7.13 4.65 23.81
N VAL A 379 6.98 4.77 25.13
CA VAL A 379 8.07 5.11 26.03
C VAL A 379 8.87 3.84 26.30
N VAL A 380 9.90 3.60 25.48
CA VAL A 380 10.93 2.62 25.82
C VAL A 380 11.81 3.22 26.91
N ASN A 381 11.54 2.86 28.17
CA ASN A 381 12.48 3.12 29.25
C ASN A 381 13.72 2.25 29.01
N LEU A 382 14.76 2.83 28.39
CA LEU A 382 16.09 2.25 28.39
C LEU A 382 16.55 2.14 29.85
N GLU A 383 16.82 0.91 30.31
CA GLU A 383 17.41 0.70 31.63
C GLU A 383 18.71 1.52 31.75
N SER A 384 19.00 1.99 32.97
CA SER A 384 20.17 2.83 33.30
C SER A 384 21.54 2.16 33.08
N LYS A 385 21.56 0.98 32.45
CA LYS A 385 22.74 0.20 32.07
C LYS A 385 22.85 -0.07 30.56
N PHE A 386 21.97 0.51 29.73
CA PHE A 386 22.09 0.42 28.27
C PHE A 386 23.39 1.11 27.82
N LYS A 387 24.40 0.31 27.49
CA LYS A 387 25.63 0.78 26.84
C LYS A 387 25.49 0.58 25.33
N PRO A 388 25.30 1.65 24.53
CA PRO A 388 25.33 1.51 23.08
C PRO A 388 26.72 1.02 22.65
N ILE A 389 26.77 -0.12 21.98
CA ILE A 389 27.98 -0.56 21.30
C ILE A 389 28.06 0.23 20.00
N VAL A 390 29.03 1.13 19.90
CA VAL A 390 29.37 1.81 18.64
C VAL A 390 30.34 0.88 17.90
N PRO A 391 29.91 0.19 16.82
CA PRO A 391 30.81 -0.68 16.08
C PRO A 391 31.87 0.17 15.37
N PHE A 392 33.13 -0.05 15.70
CA PHE A 392 34.27 0.67 15.11
C PHE A 392 34.43 0.33 13.61
N ARG A 393 33.99 -0.86 13.21
CA ARG A 393 34.10 -1.38 11.84
C ARG A 393 32.85 -2.14 11.42
N LEU A 394 32.02 -1.50 10.61
CA LEU A 394 30.90 -2.14 9.91
C LEU A 394 31.36 -2.51 8.49
N LYS A 395 31.35 -3.80 8.16
CA LYS A 395 31.62 -4.31 6.80
C LYS A 395 30.35 -4.96 6.26
N TYR A 396 30.01 -4.71 5.00
CA TYR A 396 29.04 -5.51 4.26
C TYR A 396 29.65 -6.03 2.96
N SER A 397 29.14 -7.16 2.50
CA SER A 397 29.58 -7.85 1.28
C SER A 397 28.38 -7.97 0.35
N MET A 398 28.56 -7.60 -0.91
CA MET A 398 27.51 -7.59 -1.92
C MET A 398 27.91 -8.51 -3.07
N GLN A 399 27.09 -9.50 -3.40
CA GLN A 399 27.30 -10.30 -4.60
C GLN A 399 26.69 -9.60 -5.82
N ASN A 400 27.52 -9.36 -6.82
CA ASN A 400 27.11 -8.82 -8.12
C ASN A 400 26.48 -9.93 -8.98
N TYR A 401 25.64 -9.54 -9.94
CA TYR A 401 24.90 -10.47 -10.83
C TYR A 401 25.79 -11.38 -11.70
N ASN A 402 27.09 -11.06 -11.83
CA ASN A 402 28.11 -11.89 -12.49
C ASN A 402 28.78 -12.90 -11.54
N GLY A 403 28.31 -13.00 -10.29
CA GLY A 403 28.83 -13.90 -9.25
C GLY A 403 30.01 -13.36 -8.45
N THR A 404 30.58 -12.19 -8.78
CA THR A 404 31.68 -11.60 -8.00
C THR A 404 31.18 -10.98 -6.70
N TRP A 405 32.03 -10.94 -5.68
CA TRP A 405 31.73 -10.29 -4.40
C TRP A 405 32.47 -8.96 -4.30
N GLU A 406 31.78 -7.93 -3.83
CA GLU A 406 32.35 -6.63 -3.49
C GLU A 406 32.17 -6.36 -1.99
N ASP A 407 33.28 -6.05 -1.32
CA ASP A 407 33.35 -5.80 0.10
C ASP A 407 33.49 -4.30 0.38
N GLN A 408 32.58 -3.72 1.15
CA GLN A 408 32.67 -2.32 1.57
C GLN A 408 32.65 -2.17 3.10
N ILE A 409 33.55 -1.32 3.61
CA ILE A 409 33.66 -0.96 5.03
C ILE A 409 33.08 0.44 5.22
N ILE A 410 31.98 0.55 5.95
CA ILE A 410 31.21 1.78 6.12
C ILE A 410 31.82 2.72 7.19
N THR A 411 32.60 2.20 8.14
CA THR A 411 33.18 3.01 9.23
C THR A 411 34.70 3.00 9.23
N ASP A 412 35.27 4.07 8.66
CA ASP A 412 36.60 4.61 8.99
C ASP A 412 36.61 6.14 8.74
N GLN A 413 35.54 6.86 9.14
CA GLN A 413 35.53 8.33 9.26
C GLN A 413 34.26 8.91 9.96
N ILE A 414 34.12 8.69 11.27
CA ILE A 414 33.39 9.63 12.13
C ILE A 414 34.31 10.03 13.28
N LYS A 415 35.00 11.16 13.12
CA LYS A 415 35.56 11.86 14.29
C LYS A 415 34.38 12.38 15.11
N SER A 416 34.32 11.98 16.36
CA SER A 416 33.36 12.50 17.32
C SER A 416 33.70 13.96 17.66
N GLU A 417 33.06 14.92 17.02
CA GLU A 417 32.99 16.30 17.53
C GLU A 417 31.71 16.45 18.35
N VAL A 418 31.87 16.48 19.67
CA VAL A 418 30.83 16.91 20.60
C VAL A 418 30.82 18.43 20.56
N VAL A 419 29.91 19.01 19.78
CA VAL A 419 29.71 20.46 19.72
C VAL A 419 28.80 20.87 20.88
N ASN A 420 29.38 21.49 21.90
CA ASN A 420 28.64 22.27 22.90
C ASN A 420 28.39 23.69 22.36
N ASP A 421 27.34 24.35 22.86
CA ASP A 421 26.77 25.58 22.28
C ASP A 421 27.70 26.82 22.16
N MET A 422 27.27 27.72 21.25
CA MET A 422 27.64 29.15 21.11
C MET A 422 28.98 29.45 20.39
N HIS A 423 29.19 30.55 19.62
CA HIS A 423 28.46 31.81 19.38
C HIS A 423 28.69 32.31 17.92
N PRO A 424 27.96 33.35 17.42
CA PRO A 424 28.12 33.85 16.05
C PRO A 424 29.23 34.90 15.89
N VAL A 425 30.10 34.76 14.86
CA VAL A 425 31.06 35.80 14.43
C VAL A 425 31.12 35.89 12.90
N ASN A 426 31.25 37.12 12.40
CA ASN A 426 31.25 37.50 10.98
C ASN A 426 32.64 37.40 10.30
N ASN A 427 32.59 37.46 8.96
CA ASN A 427 33.63 37.91 8.02
C ASN A 427 34.85 37.01 7.72
N GLY A 428 34.83 36.43 6.51
CA GLY A 428 35.77 36.79 5.45
C GLY A 428 37.16 36.11 5.43
N GLY A 429 37.54 35.55 4.28
CA GLY A 429 38.91 35.06 4.06
C GLY A 429 39.02 34.01 2.95
N ILE A 430 39.37 34.47 1.75
CA ILE A 430 39.82 33.70 0.58
C ILE A 430 40.94 32.70 0.95
N LEU A 431 40.95 31.49 0.36
CA LEU A 431 42.11 30.94 -0.38
C LEU A 431 41.83 29.59 -1.09
N ASP A 432 42.50 29.44 -2.22
CA ASP A 432 42.31 28.49 -3.32
C ASP A 432 42.79 27.05 -3.08
N SER A 433 42.22 26.10 -3.83
CA SER A 433 42.94 25.13 -4.73
C SER A 433 41.96 24.05 -5.22
N GLU A 434 41.37 24.22 -6.41
CA GLU A 434 41.81 23.66 -7.70
C GLU A 434 41.36 22.21 -7.99
N CYS A 435 40.56 22.06 -9.05
CA CYS A 435 40.22 20.81 -9.71
C CYS A 435 40.42 21.01 -11.24
N PRO A 436 40.95 20.02 -12.02
CA PRO A 436 41.38 20.28 -13.39
C PRO A 436 40.25 20.54 -14.42
N LYS A 437 40.61 21.25 -15.49
CA LYS A 437 39.71 21.78 -16.54
C LYS A 437 39.70 20.92 -17.81
N ASP A 438 38.56 20.93 -18.51
CA ASP A 438 38.38 21.04 -19.96
C ASP A 438 36.85 20.97 -20.26
N LYS A 439 36.18 21.73 -21.15
CA LYS A 439 36.52 22.82 -22.09
C LYS A 439 35.24 23.65 -22.39
N CYS A 440 35.40 24.93 -22.76
CA CYS A 440 34.58 25.81 -23.63
C CYS A 440 33.03 25.62 -23.79
N SER A 441 32.18 26.66 -23.89
CA SER A 441 32.42 28.06 -24.29
C SER A 441 31.27 29.07 -23.99
N SER A 442 31.68 30.33 -23.77
CA SER A 442 31.12 31.61 -24.30
C SER A 442 29.86 32.31 -23.71
N TYR A 443 30.01 33.65 -23.64
CA TYR A 443 29.02 34.75 -23.39
C TYR A 443 28.50 34.98 -21.95
N SER A 444 28.39 36.19 -21.36
CA SER A 444 29.20 37.45 -21.33
C SER A 444 28.40 38.61 -20.64
N VAL A 445 29.01 39.35 -19.68
CA VAL A 445 28.85 40.82 -19.41
C VAL A 445 27.46 41.32 -18.88
N THR A 446 27.24 42.18 -17.85
CA THR A 446 28.02 43.03 -16.88
C THR A 446 27.17 43.29 -15.59
N SER A 447 27.72 43.56 -14.38
CA SER A 447 27.98 44.85 -13.65
C SER A 447 26.78 45.83 -13.48
N LEU A 448 26.56 46.64 -12.41
CA LEU A 448 27.33 47.23 -11.26
C LEU A 448 26.50 47.17 -9.94
N HIS A 449 27.01 47.18 -8.68
CA HIS A 449 27.59 48.29 -7.85
C HIS A 449 26.67 49.57 -7.73
N MET A 450 26.50 50.28 -6.59
CA MET A 450 27.19 50.25 -5.27
C MET A 450 26.43 50.96 -4.10
N SER A 451 26.68 50.52 -2.84
CA SER A 451 26.82 51.27 -1.55
C SER A 451 25.80 52.27 -0.95
N ASN A 452 25.38 51.94 0.29
CA ASN A 452 25.40 52.70 1.58
C ASN A 452 24.87 54.15 1.75
N THR A 453 24.03 54.33 2.79
CA THR A 453 24.12 55.45 3.76
C THR A 453 23.82 54.99 5.21
N HIS A 454 24.36 55.70 6.21
CA HIS A 454 24.24 55.40 7.66
C HIS A 454 23.05 56.10 8.34
N SER A 455 22.50 55.54 9.44
CA SER A 455 22.22 56.30 10.69
C SER A 455 21.80 55.44 11.91
N ARG A 456 22.53 55.64 13.02
CA ARG A 456 22.15 55.60 14.46
C ARG A 456 21.34 54.44 15.09
N LYS A 457 21.91 53.92 16.18
CA LYS A 457 21.29 53.01 17.17
C LYS A 457 20.33 53.75 18.11
N THR A 458 19.24 53.09 18.49
CA THR A 458 18.63 53.16 19.83
C THR A 458 18.12 51.77 20.21
N CYS A 459 18.27 51.38 21.48
CA CYS A 459 17.88 50.06 21.98
C CYS A 459 16.58 50.19 22.79
N LEU A 460 15.54 49.46 22.38
CA LEU A 460 14.34 49.20 23.18
C LEU A 460 13.89 47.76 22.92
N GLN A 461 13.52 47.05 23.98
CA GLN A 461 13.10 45.65 23.91
C GLN A 461 11.79 45.51 23.13
N GLN A 462 11.79 44.69 22.08
CA GLN A 462 10.56 44.18 21.46
C GLN A 462 10.39 42.71 21.84
N GLY A 463 9.31 42.39 22.53
CA GLY A 463 8.78 41.03 22.52
C GLY A 463 8.18 40.76 21.14
N LEU A 464 8.66 39.72 20.46
CA LEU A 464 8.19 39.33 19.13
C LEU A 464 7.93 37.83 19.08
N LEU A 465 6.64 37.52 18.86
CA LEU A 465 6.06 36.33 18.23
C LEU A 465 7.04 35.18 17.88
N PHE A 466 6.84 34.03 18.51
CA PHE A 466 7.39 32.76 18.03
C PHE A 466 6.84 32.45 16.63
N GLN A 467 7.69 32.56 15.61
CA GLN A 467 7.45 31.89 14.33
C GLN A 467 7.56 30.37 14.55
N GLN A 468 6.46 29.66 14.35
CA GLN A 468 6.44 28.20 14.38
C GLN A 468 7.12 27.66 13.11
N LYS A 469 8.43 27.45 13.17
CA LYS A 469 9.19 26.82 12.08
C LYS A 469 8.89 25.32 12.06
N LEU A 470 8.05 24.90 11.11
CA LEU A 470 7.81 23.49 10.84
C LEU A 470 9.09 22.88 10.23
N LEU A 471 9.76 21.99 10.96
CA LEU A 471 10.82 21.15 10.39
C LEU A 471 10.17 20.01 9.62
N ALA A 472 10.21 20.09 8.29
CA ALA A 472 9.84 18.98 7.43
C ALA A 472 10.94 17.91 7.50
N ASP A 473 10.61 16.75 8.05
CA ASP A 473 11.51 15.58 8.03
C ASP A 473 11.66 15.08 6.59
N GLY A 474 12.86 15.27 6.03
CA GLY A 474 13.25 14.79 4.70
C GLY A 474 13.45 13.29 4.74
N GLY A 475 12.33 12.54 4.64
CA GLY A 475 12.24 11.11 4.92
C GLY A 475 13.41 10.27 4.41
N ALA A 476 14.22 9.76 5.35
CA ALA A 476 15.37 8.92 5.07
C ALA A 476 14.99 7.59 4.40
N HIS A 477 15.86 7.15 3.49
CA HIS A 477 15.68 5.96 2.67
C HIS A 477 15.76 4.66 3.49
N TRP A 478 14.74 3.81 3.38
CA TRP A 478 14.80 2.41 3.79
C TRP A 478 14.20 1.53 2.69
N TYR A 479 15.04 1.09 1.76
CA TYR A 479 14.70 0.10 0.74
C TYR A 479 15.64 -1.10 0.87
N ARG A 480 15.05 -2.29 0.82
CA ARG A 480 15.65 -3.64 0.90
C ARG A 480 15.97 -4.15 2.32
N SER A 481 15.50 -5.39 2.54
CA SER A 481 15.80 -6.31 3.66
C SER A 481 15.18 -6.03 5.03
N SER A 482 14.78 -7.13 5.67
CA SER A 482 14.08 -7.21 6.96
C SER A 482 15.02 -7.14 8.17
N ALA A 483 14.43 -6.85 9.33
CA ALA A 483 14.93 -7.07 10.70
C ALA A 483 16.06 -6.14 11.24
N VAL A 484 15.92 -5.78 12.51
CA VAL A 484 16.95 -5.16 13.35
C VAL A 484 17.05 -5.96 14.67
N LEU A 485 18.29 -6.18 15.12
CA LEU A 485 18.70 -7.09 16.21
C LEU A 485 18.24 -6.71 17.63
N LEU A 486 18.16 -7.73 18.50
CA LEU A 486 18.78 -7.69 19.84
C LEU A 486 19.31 -9.09 20.23
N PHE A 487 20.58 -9.19 20.67
CA PHE A 487 21.16 -10.40 21.26
C PHE A 487 21.81 -10.10 22.62
N HIS A 488 20.99 -9.99 23.66
CA HIS A 488 21.30 -10.46 25.03
C HIS A 488 20.01 -10.41 25.87
N HIS A 489 19.92 -11.26 26.91
CA HIS A 489 18.73 -11.46 27.77
C HIS A 489 17.53 -12.17 27.12
N ARG A 490 17.66 -13.49 26.98
CA ARG A 490 16.64 -14.41 26.41
C ARG A 490 15.35 -14.57 27.25
N ASN A 491 15.26 -13.97 28.45
CA ASN A 491 14.25 -14.29 29.47
C ASN A 491 13.41 -13.11 30.00
N SER A 492 13.57 -11.88 29.47
CA SER A 492 13.02 -10.66 30.12
C SER A 492 12.00 -9.85 29.30
N VAL A 493 11.62 -10.30 28.10
CA VAL A 493 10.75 -9.52 27.19
C VAL A 493 9.42 -10.25 26.94
N THR A 494 8.36 -9.79 27.60
CA THR A 494 6.98 -10.21 27.32
C THR A 494 6.23 -9.09 26.58
N SER A 495 5.80 -9.34 25.35
CA SER A 495 4.92 -8.43 24.60
C SER A 495 3.46 -8.75 24.89
N SER A 496 2.68 -7.75 25.33
CA SER A 496 1.23 -7.89 25.56
C SER A 496 0.41 -8.04 24.27
N ASN A 497 1.03 -7.80 23.10
CA ASN A 497 0.33 -7.63 21.83
C ASN A 497 0.68 -8.70 20.78
N GLY A 498 1.22 -9.86 21.21
CA GLY A 498 1.35 -11.04 20.35
C GLY A 498 2.43 -10.98 19.25
N LEU A 499 3.33 -10.00 19.27
CA LEU A 499 4.49 -9.97 18.37
C LEU A 499 5.48 -11.10 18.72
N CYS A 500 5.74 -11.99 17.77
CA CYS A 500 6.75 -13.03 17.89
C CYS A 500 8.14 -12.49 17.49
N LEU A 501 9.15 -12.73 18.31
CA LEU A 501 10.53 -12.34 18.03
C LEU A 501 11.19 -13.37 17.11
N ILE A 502 11.77 -12.93 15.99
CA ILE A 502 12.50 -13.83 15.07
C ILE A 502 13.92 -14.05 15.61
N GLU A 503 14.23 -15.30 15.98
CA GLU A 503 15.56 -15.73 16.40
C GLU A 503 16.48 -15.88 15.17
N LEU A 504 17.48 -14.99 15.03
CA LEU A 504 18.61 -15.21 14.13
C LEU A 504 19.66 -16.04 14.87
N ARG A 505 19.93 -17.26 14.40
CA ARG A 505 20.94 -18.16 14.96
C ARG A 505 22.26 -18.03 14.21
N SER A 506 23.36 -17.97 14.94
CA SER A 506 24.67 -18.38 14.45
C SER A 506 25.02 -19.77 14.99
N ASP A 507 25.54 -20.64 14.13
CA ASP A 507 26.27 -21.83 14.60
C ASP A 507 27.60 -21.37 15.24
N PRO A 508 28.10 -22.05 16.29
CA PRO A 508 29.38 -21.73 16.95
C PRO A 508 30.63 -21.65 16.04
N LYS A 509 30.54 -21.94 14.74
CA LYS A 509 31.67 -21.85 13.79
C LYS A 509 31.70 -20.62 12.87
N GLY A 510 30.68 -19.76 12.88
CA GLY A 510 30.81 -18.37 12.41
C GLY A 510 30.99 -18.12 10.90
N GLU A 511 30.58 -19.04 10.02
CA GLU A 511 30.41 -18.74 8.60
C GLU A 511 28.96 -18.32 8.31
N ILE A 512 28.77 -17.31 7.45
CA ILE A 512 27.48 -16.69 7.13
C ILE A 512 27.03 -17.14 5.74
N TRP A 513 25.76 -17.55 5.62
CA TRP A 513 25.02 -17.73 4.38
C TRP A 513 23.74 -16.89 4.44
#